data_AF-A0A544YFE6-F1
#
_entry.id   AF-A0A544YFE6-F1
#
_cell.length_a   1.000
_cell.length_b   1.000
_cell.length_c   1.000
_cell.angle_alpha   90.00
_cell.angle_beta   90.00
_cell.angle_gamma   90.00
#
_symmetry.space_group_name_H-M   'P 1'
#
loop_
_entity.id
_entity.type
_entity.pdbx_description
1 polymer ?
#
loop_
_entity_poly.entity_id
_entity_poly.type
_entity_poly.pdbx_seq_one_letter_code
_entity_poly.pdbx_strand_id
1 'polypeptide(L)'
;MAADDRLNDPQTVDELLARRLRDAHRRVRALALPQEEQARLARRLLAICDVAKRDIAHAAARLDAFIAYLDGTFDTPSRRNMPPGD
;
A
#
# COMPACT_ATOMS: atom_id res chain seq x y z
N MET A 1 12.82 25.14 11.59
CA MET A 1 12.34 23.77 11.83
C MET A 1 10.86 23.78 11.48
N ALA A 2 10.51 23.34 10.27
CA ALA A 2 9.17 23.49 9.70
C ALA A 2 8.50 22.12 9.62
N ALA A 3 7.58 21.85 10.53
CA ALA A 3 6.69 20.70 10.48
C ALA A 3 5.55 20.91 11.48
N ASP A 4 4.55 21.74 11.17
CA ASP A 4 3.18 21.58 11.67
C ASP A 4 2.21 22.63 11.07
N ASP A 5 1.91 22.57 9.78
CA ASP A 5 0.77 23.32 9.20
C ASP A 5 0.31 22.67 7.88
N ARG A 6 -0.22 21.45 7.93
CA ARG A 6 -0.87 20.77 6.77
C ARG A 6 -2.09 19.95 7.19
N LEU A 7 -2.71 20.28 8.32
CA LEU A 7 -3.80 19.47 8.91
C LEU A 7 -5.20 19.83 8.41
N ASN A 8 -5.33 20.71 7.40
CA ASN A 8 -6.63 21.06 6.82
C ASN A 8 -6.74 20.78 5.31
N ASP A 9 -5.83 19.99 4.73
CA ASP A 9 -5.95 19.60 3.33
C ASP A 9 -7.18 18.69 3.15
N PRO A 10 -8.15 19.05 2.27
CA PRO A 10 -9.24 18.16 1.92
C PRO A 10 -8.60 16.96 1.21
N GLN A 11 -8.38 15.87 1.95
CA GLN A 11 -7.52 14.76 1.51
C GLN A 11 -7.78 14.40 0.05
N THR A 12 -6.86 14.85 -0.80
CA THR A 12 -7.00 14.63 -2.22
C THR A 12 -6.76 13.14 -2.48
N VAL A 13 -7.38 12.61 -3.54
CA VAL A 13 -7.24 11.18 -3.89
C VAL A 13 -5.76 10.80 -4.08
N ASP A 14 -4.93 11.76 -4.49
CA ASP A 14 -3.47 11.64 -4.58
C ASP A 14 -2.80 11.41 -3.22
N GLU A 15 -3.14 12.18 -2.18
CA GLU A 15 -2.55 12.02 -0.85
C GLU A 15 -2.95 10.70 -0.19
N LEU A 16 -4.21 10.29 -0.35
CA LEU A 16 -4.68 8.99 0.12
C LEU A 16 -3.91 7.85 -0.56
N LEU A 17 -3.65 7.99 -1.87
CA LEU A 17 -2.86 7.04 -2.64
C LEU A 17 -1.40 7.02 -2.18
N ALA A 18 -0.79 8.19 -1.96
CA ALA A 18 0.57 8.32 -1.47
C ALA A 18 0.77 7.73 -0.06
N ARG A 19 -0.26 7.81 0.80
CA ARG A 19 -0.27 7.12 2.11
C ARG A 19 -0.31 5.60 1.93
N ARG A 20 -1.23 5.09 1.11
CA ARG A 20 -1.35 3.64 0.84
C ARG A 20 -0.08 3.06 0.21
N LEU A 21 0.58 3.79 -0.70
CA LEU A 21 1.85 3.39 -1.31
C LEU A 21 2.97 3.25 -0.26
N ARG A 22 3.06 4.19 0.69
CA ARG A 22 4.03 4.12 1.79
C ARG A 22 3.76 2.93 2.70
N ASP A 23 2.51 2.66 3.04
CA ASP A 23 2.13 1.49 3.82
C ASP A 23 2.51 0.18 3.11
N ALA A 24 2.24 0.09 1.80
CA ALA A 24 2.68 -1.06 0.99
C ALA A 24 4.20 -1.23 1.01
N HIS A 25 4.96 -0.13 0.81
CA HIS A 25 6.43 -0.14 0.92
C HIS A 25 6.93 -0.64 2.28
N ARG A 26 6.27 -0.19 3.36
CA ARG A 26 6.63 -0.59 4.72
C ARG A 26 6.39 -2.08 4.95
N ARG A 27 5.27 -2.61 4.48
CA ARG A 27 4.96 -4.06 4.56
C ARG A 27 5.95 -4.89 3.77
N VAL A 28 6.29 -4.48 2.53
CA VAL A 28 7.29 -5.17 1.72
C VAL A 28 8.66 -5.20 2.40
N ARG A 29 9.09 -4.09 3.01
CA ARG A 29 10.33 -4.07 3.81
C ARG A 29 10.23 -4.94 5.06
N ALA A 30 9.08 -4.99 5.72
CA ALA A 30 8.87 -5.80 6.93
C ALA A 30 8.92 -7.31 6.65
N LEU A 31 8.52 -7.74 5.45
CA LEU A 31 8.54 -9.14 5.02
C LEU A 31 9.94 -9.73 4.78
N ALA A 32 11.00 -8.91 4.82
CA ALA A 32 12.39 -9.36 4.62
C ALA A 32 12.57 -10.29 3.41
N LEU A 33 11.90 -9.97 2.29
CA LEU A 33 11.96 -10.76 1.06
C LEU A 33 13.37 -10.74 0.42
N PRO A 34 13.71 -11.77 -0.37
CA PRO A 34 14.91 -11.74 -1.20
C PRO A 34 14.89 -10.52 -2.13
N GLN A 35 16.08 -9.98 -2.42
CA GLN A 35 16.25 -8.74 -3.19
C GLN A 35 15.56 -8.79 -4.57
N GLU A 36 15.51 -9.96 -5.19
CA GLU A 36 14.84 -10.16 -6.48
C GLU A 36 13.32 -9.93 -6.39
N GLU A 37 12.66 -10.42 -5.33
CA GLU A 37 11.23 -10.14 -5.14
C GLU A 37 10.96 -8.72 -4.69
N GLN A 38 11.81 -8.14 -3.82
CA GLN A 38 11.70 -6.71 -3.49
C GLN A 38 11.80 -5.84 -4.75
N ALA A 39 12.73 -6.15 -5.65
CA ALA A 39 12.89 -5.42 -6.91
C ALA A 39 11.68 -5.61 -7.85
N ARG A 40 11.09 -6.81 -7.93
CA ARG A 40 9.86 -7.06 -8.70
C ARG A 40 8.67 -6.29 -8.14
N LEU A 41 8.48 -6.31 -6.82
CA LEU A 41 7.40 -5.59 -6.15
C LEU A 41 7.57 -4.07 -6.28
N ALA A 42 8.79 -3.55 -6.13
CA ALA A 42 9.10 -2.13 -6.31
C ALA A 42 8.83 -1.65 -7.74
N ARG A 43 9.21 -2.45 -8.76
CA ARG A 43 8.88 -2.15 -10.17
C ARG A 43 7.36 -2.12 -10.40
N ARG A 44 6.62 -3.04 -9.78
CA ARG A 44 5.16 -3.09 -9.89
C ARG A 44 4.50 -1.88 -9.22
N LEU A 45 5.01 -1.44 -8.07
CA LEU A 45 4.60 -0.21 -7.40
C LEU A 45 4.88 1.04 -8.23
N LEU A 46 6.05 1.13 -8.88
CA LEU A 46 6.38 2.23 -9.79
C LEU A 46 5.42 2.31 -10.97
N ALA A 47 5.03 1.17 -11.55
CA ALA A 47 4.03 1.13 -12.62
C ALA A 47 2.66 1.65 -12.13
N ILE A 48 2.25 1.31 -10.91
CA ILE A 48 1.01 1.83 -10.30
C ILE A 48 1.11 3.34 -10.07
N CYS A 49 2.25 3.86 -9.61
CA CYS A 49 2.50 5.30 -9.48
C CYS A 49 2.42 6.04 -10.82
N ASP A 50 2.90 5.43 -11.91
CA ASP A 50 2.84 6.09 -13.22
C ASP A 50 1.42 6.14 -13.77
N VAL A 51 0.64 5.07 -13.55
CA VAL A 51 -0.81 5.06 -13.82
C VAL A 51 -1.50 6.12 -12.98
N ALA A 52 -1.13 6.30 -11.71
CA ALA A 52 -1.77 7.27 -10.83
C ALA A 52 -1.70 8.71 -11.35
N LYS A 53 -0.58 9.09 -11.96
CA LYS A 53 -0.43 10.44 -12.57
C LYS A 53 -1.42 10.69 -13.71
N ARG A 54 -1.87 9.62 -14.37
CA ARG A 54 -2.80 9.67 -15.52
C ARG A 54 -4.25 9.39 -15.10
N ASP A 55 -4.43 8.46 -14.17
CA ASP A 55 -5.69 7.81 -13.87
C ASP A 55 -5.70 7.31 -12.41
N ILE A 56 -5.99 8.24 -11.50
CA ILE A 56 -5.92 8.01 -10.05
C ILE A 56 -6.90 6.91 -9.62
N ALA A 57 -8.11 6.87 -10.20
CA ALA A 57 -9.11 5.86 -9.87
C ALA A 57 -8.65 4.45 -10.26
N HIS A 58 -8.07 4.30 -11.46
CA HIS A 58 -7.53 3.00 -11.90
C HIS A 58 -6.32 2.59 -11.06
N ALA A 59 -5.44 3.54 -10.71
CA ALA A 59 -4.30 3.27 -9.84
C ALA A 59 -4.72 2.83 -8.44
N ALA A 60 -5.75 3.45 -7.86
CA ALA A 60 -6.28 3.07 -6.55
C ALA A 60 -6.78 1.62 -6.55
N ALA A 61 -7.57 1.22 -7.55
CA ALA A 61 -8.04 -0.16 -7.69
C ALA A 61 -6.88 -1.15 -7.88
N ARG A 62 -5.87 -0.78 -8.67
CA ARG A 62 -4.69 -1.62 -8.93
C ARG A 62 -3.80 -1.76 -7.69
N LEU A 63 -3.69 -0.70 -6.88
CA LEU A 63 -3.00 -0.71 -5.60
C LEU A 63 -3.73 -1.59 -4.59
N ASP A 64 -5.06 -1.52 -4.53
CA ASP A 64 -5.88 -2.34 -3.64
C ASP A 64 -5.69 -3.83 -3.94
N ALA A 65 -5.76 -4.21 -5.23
CA ALA A 65 -5.48 -5.58 -5.68
C ALA A 65 -4.03 -6.01 -5.37
N PHE A 66 -3.05 -5.11 -5.44
CA PHE A 66 -1.67 -5.41 -5.08
C PHE A 66 -1.52 -5.64 -3.57
N ILE A 67 -2.17 -4.83 -2.74
CA ILE A 67 -2.19 -5.02 -1.28
C ILE A 67 -2.89 -6.34 -0.95
N ALA A 68 -4.03 -6.65 -1.58
CA ALA A 68 -4.73 -7.92 -1.40
C ALA A 68 -3.90 -9.12 -1.88
N TYR A 69 -3.08 -8.97 -2.93
CA TYR A 69 -2.15 -10.00 -3.36
C TYR A 69 -1.03 -10.21 -2.34
N LEU A 70 -0.46 -9.13 -1.79
CA LEU A 70 0.50 -9.23 -0.69
C LEU A 70 -0.16 -9.91 0.51
N ASP A 71 -1.34 -9.45 0.92
CA ASP A 71 -2.10 -10.06 2.00
C ASP A 71 -2.33 -11.55 1.72
N GLY A 72 -2.94 -11.97 0.62
CA GLY A 72 -3.17 -13.39 0.33
C GLY A 72 -1.92 -14.25 0.08
N THR A 73 -0.78 -13.67 -0.30
CA THR A 73 0.49 -14.41 -0.47
C THR A 73 1.23 -14.56 0.86
N PHE A 74 1.08 -13.59 1.77
CA PHE A 74 1.75 -13.57 3.09
C PHE A 74 0.82 -13.97 4.25
N ASP A 75 -0.49 -13.98 4.03
CA ASP A 75 -1.54 -14.45 4.91
C ASP A 75 -1.72 -15.96 4.67
N THR A 76 -0.76 -16.71 5.20
CA THR A 76 -1.03 -18.07 5.65
C THR A 76 -1.45 -17.95 7.13
N PRO A 77 -2.56 -18.58 7.55
CA PRO A 77 -3.58 -17.94 8.38
C PRO A 77 -3.25 -17.99 9.87
N SER A 78 -3.20 -16.84 10.53
CA SER A 78 -3.56 -16.78 11.95
C SER A 78 -3.62 -15.35 12.47
N ARG A 79 -4.64 -15.13 13.33
CA ARG A 79 -4.67 -14.12 14.41
C ARG A 79 -5.54 -12.85 14.21
N ARG A 80 -6.61 -12.89 13.42
CA ARG A 80 -7.70 -11.90 13.61
C ARG A 80 -9.12 -12.37 13.29
N ASN A 81 -9.45 -13.63 13.52
CA ASN A 81 -10.85 -14.05 13.66
C ASN A 81 -11.08 -14.55 15.09
N MET A 82 -11.24 -13.60 16.02
CA MET A 82 -11.83 -13.88 17.32
C MET A 82 -13.18 -13.16 17.34
N PRO A 83 -14.30 -13.84 17.08
CA PRO A 83 -15.57 -13.35 17.58
C PRO A 83 -15.49 -13.39 19.11
N PRO A 84 -15.77 -12.31 19.85
CA PRO A 84 -16.05 -12.47 21.27
C PRO A 84 -17.32 -13.32 21.36
N GLY A 85 -17.19 -14.54 21.90
CA GLY A 85 -18.31 -15.36 22.30
C GLY A 85 -18.91 -14.83 23.59
N ASP A 86 -20.21 -14.58 23.60
CA ASP A 86 -21.25 -15.23 24.41
C ASP A 86 -22.60 -14.59 24.01
#